data_AF-A0A1Z9JFT4-F1
#
_entry.id   AF-A0A1Z9JFT4-F1
#
_cell.length_a   1.000
_cell.length_b   1.000
_cell.length_c   1.000
_cell.angle_alpha   90.00
_cell.angle_beta   90.00
_cell.angle_gamma   90.00
#
_symmetry.space_group_name_H-M   'P 1'
#
loop_
_entity.id
_entity.type
_entity.pdbx_description
1 polymer ?
#
loop_
_entity_poly.entity_id
_entity_poly.type
_entity_poly.pdbx_seq_one_letter_code
_entity_poly.pdbx_strand_id
1 'polypeptide(L)'
;MDFSGYTAAQKINALVRGIEGDKRWNTALGKAPTAEAMLDLLESASNKLKLGLSRQELATTPPLRDWLWFKKNKPLFTIGDELPRYRQQ
;
A
#
# COMPACT_ATOMS: atom_id res chain seq x y z
N MET A 1 11.99 7.69 -17.44
CA MET A 1 10.60 7.33 -17.82
C MET A 1 9.76 8.58 -17.68
N ASP A 2 8.95 8.89 -18.69
CA ASP A 2 8.00 10.00 -18.64
C ASP A 2 6.60 9.43 -18.33
N PHE A 3 5.98 9.95 -17.26
CA PHE A 3 4.67 9.54 -16.78
C PHE A 3 3.62 10.64 -16.93
N SER A 4 3.95 11.75 -17.60
CA SER A 4 3.07 12.92 -17.75
C SER A 4 1.72 12.59 -18.38
N GLY A 5 1.68 11.66 -19.36
CA GLY A 5 0.45 11.19 -20.00
C GLY A 5 -0.28 10.05 -19.27
N TYR A 6 0.23 9.59 -18.12
CA TYR A 6 -0.35 8.44 -17.42
C TYR A 6 -1.45 8.89 -16.45
N THR A 7 -2.52 8.10 -16.36
CA THR A 7 -3.55 8.28 -15.33
C THR A 7 -2.99 7.97 -13.94
N ALA A 8 -3.66 8.46 -12.89
CA ALA A 8 -3.31 8.14 -11.50
C ALA A 8 -3.22 6.61 -11.27
N ALA A 9 -4.19 5.84 -11.78
CA ALA A 9 -4.18 4.38 -11.66
C ALA A 9 -2.98 3.72 -12.36
N GLN A 10 -2.59 4.20 -13.54
CA GLN A 10 -1.41 3.68 -14.24
C GLN A 10 -0.11 4.00 -13.49
N LYS A 11 0.00 5.22 -12.94
CA LYS A 11 1.12 5.64 -12.10
C LYS A 11 1.20 4.83 -10.81
N ILE A 12 0.06 4.54 -10.17
CA ILE A 12 -0.03 3.66 -9.00
C ILE A 12 0.46 2.25 -9.34
N ASN A 13 0.03 1.68 -10.47
CA ASN A 13 0.52 0.37 -10.90
C ASN A 13 2.03 0.37 -11.22
N ALA A 14 2.57 1.49 -11.70
CA ALA A 14 4.01 1.65 -11.86
C ALA A 14 4.73 1.74 -10.50
N LEU A 15 4.15 2.44 -9.52
CA LEU A 15 4.65 2.52 -8.16
C LEU A 15 4.73 1.14 -7.51
N VAL A 16 3.62 0.40 -7.51
CA VAL A 16 3.53 -0.94 -6.91
C VAL A 16 4.59 -1.86 -7.53
N ARG A 17 4.68 -1.92 -8.87
CA ARG A 17 5.71 -2.72 -9.55
C ARG A 17 7.13 -2.26 -9.24
N GLY A 18 7.34 -0.97 -9.01
CA GLY A 18 8.65 -0.40 -8.71
C GLY A 18 9.15 -0.67 -7.28
N ILE A 19 8.25 -1.00 -6.36
CA ILE A 19 8.59 -1.34 -4.96
C ILE A 19 8.38 -2.82 -4.63
N GLU A 20 7.63 -3.54 -5.45
CA GLU A 20 7.42 -4.98 -5.32
C GLU A 20 8.76 -5.72 -5.39
N GLY A 21 8.97 -6.65 -4.46
CA GLY A 21 10.22 -7.40 -4.33
C GLY A 21 11.40 -6.61 -3.73
N ASP A 22 11.33 -5.28 -3.60
CA ASP A 22 12.39 -4.50 -2.94
C ASP A 22 12.36 -4.73 -1.43
N LYS A 23 13.41 -5.38 -0.90
CA LYS A 23 13.53 -5.73 0.52
C LYS A 23 13.41 -4.51 1.45
N ARG A 24 13.97 -3.36 1.06
CA ARG A 24 13.95 -2.14 1.87
C ARG A 24 12.54 -1.58 1.93
N TRP A 25 11.85 -1.48 0.80
CA TRP A 25 10.48 -0.97 0.76
C TRP A 25 9.50 -1.90 1.45
N ASN A 26 9.56 -3.20 1.17
CA ASN A 26 8.70 -4.18 1.82
C ASN A 26 8.86 -4.16 3.35
N THR A 27 10.10 -4.08 3.83
CA THR A 27 10.38 -3.97 5.27
C THR A 27 9.83 -2.68 5.87
N ALA A 28 10.04 -1.54 5.20
CA ALA A 28 9.57 -0.24 5.68
C ALA A 28 8.04 -0.19 5.73
N LEU A 29 7.36 -0.63 4.67
CA LEU A 29 5.90 -0.66 4.59
C LEU A 29 5.30 -1.64 5.60
N GLY A 30 5.90 -2.82 5.79
CA GLY A 30 5.47 -3.79 6.79
C GLY A 30 5.58 -3.24 8.22
N LYS A 31 6.65 -2.51 8.52
CA LYS A 31 6.92 -1.90 9.83
C LYS A 31 6.20 -0.57 10.08
N ALA A 32 5.56 0.02 9.06
CA ALA A 32 4.83 1.27 9.24
C ALA A 32 3.79 1.13 10.38
N PRO A 33 3.77 2.01 11.38
CA PRO A 33 2.87 1.86 12.53
C PRO A 33 1.42 2.22 12.21
N THR A 34 1.20 3.09 11.23
CA THR A 34 -0.11 3.64 10.86
C THR A 34 -0.27 3.71 9.34
N ALA A 35 -1.50 3.91 8.87
CA ALA A 35 -1.76 4.16 7.46
C ALA A 35 -1.10 5.47 6.98
N GLU A 36 -1.05 6.51 7.81
CA GLU A 36 -0.36 7.76 7.46
C GLU A 36 1.15 7.56 7.30
N ALA A 37 1.79 6.81 8.21
CA ALA A 37 3.21 6.49 8.06
C ALA A 37 3.48 5.62 6.82
N MET A 38 2.53 4.74 6.45
CA MET A 38 2.60 4.00 5.21
C MET A 38 2.47 4.92 3.98
N LEU A 39 1.60 5.93 4.05
CA LEU A 39 1.40 6.92 3.00
C LEU A 39 2.64 7.79 2.78
N ASP A 40 3.35 8.18 3.84
CA ASP A 40 4.63 8.92 3.77
C ASP A 40 5.71 8.12 3.03
N LEU A 41 5.76 6.81 3.26
CA LEU A 41 6.67 5.89 2.58
C LEU A 41 6.31 5.76 1.08
N LEU A 42 5.03 5.62 0.76
CA LEU A 42 4.54 5.53 -0.62
C LEU A 42 4.78 6.83 -1.39
N GLU A 43 4.61 7.98 -0.74
CA GLU A 43 4.94 9.30 -1.29
C GLU A 43 6.44 9.42 -1.58
N SER A 44 7.28 8.99 -0.63
CA SER A 44 8.74 8.95 -0.83
C SER A 44 9.16 8.05 -2.00
N ALA A 45 8.51 6.90 -2.17
CA ALA A 45 8.74 6.00 -3.29
C ALA A 45 8.28 6.60 -4.63
N SER A 46 7.08 7.21 -4.66
CA SER A 46 6.55 7.93 -5.82
C SER A 46 7.50 9.03 -6.31
N ASN A 47 8.03 9.81 -5.36
CA ASN A 47 8.98 10.89 -5.66
C ASN A 47 10.29 10.38 -6.25
N LYS A 48 10.84 9.28 -5.71
CA LYS A 48 12.04 8.64 -6.27
C LYS A 48 11.83 8.13 -7.69
N LEU A 49 10.65 7.59 -7.98
CA LEU A 49 10.28 7.12 -9.33
C LEU A 49 9.81 8.24 -10.26
N LYS A 50 9.72 9.49 -9.77
CA LYS A 50 9.24 10.67 -10.50
C LYS A 50 7.85 10.46 -11.11
N LEU A 51 6.96 9.79 -10.37
CA LEU A 51 5.60 9.47 -10.84
C LEU A 51 4.65 10.68 -10.76
N GLY A 52 4.97 11.67 -9.92
CA GLY A 52 4.15 12.87 -9.74
C GLY A 52 2.76 12.57 -9.19
N LEU A 53 2.62 11.52 -8.37
CA LEU A 53 1.39 11.24 -7.64
C LEU A 53 1.29 12.16 -6.43
N SER A 54 0.14 12.82 -6.29
CA SER A 54 -0.22 13.54 -5.07
C SER A 54 -0.54 12.57 -3.93
N ARG A 55 -0.45 13.06 -2.70
CA ARG A 55 -0.86 12.31 -1.50
C ARG A 55 -2.32 11.86 -1.57
N GLN A 56 -3.20 12.69 -2.12
CA GLN A 56 -4.61 12.33 -2.31
C GLN A 56 -4.77 11.16 -3.28
N GLU A 57 -4.08 11.18 -4.43
CA GLU A 57 -4.12 10.07 -5.39
C GLU A 57 -3.60 8.77 -4.78
N LEU A 58 -2.51 8.82 -4.01
CA LEU A 58 -1.99 7.65 -3.27
C LEU A 58 -3.01 7.09 -2.28
N ALA A 59 -3.77 7.96 -1.60
CA ALA A 59 -4.74 7.57 -0.59
C ALA A 59 -6.06 7.04 -1.18
N THR A 60 -6.48 7.52 -2.34
CA THR A 60 -7.82 7.24 -2.89
C THR A 60 -7.83 6.30 -4.09
N THR A 61 -6.66 6.05 -4.71
CA THR A 61 -6.57 5.22 -5.92
C THR A 61 -6.24 3.76 -5.58
N PRO A 62 -7.00 2.78 -6.08
CA PRO A 62 -6.67 1.36 -5.94
C PRO A 62 -5.37 0.97 -6.68
N PRO A 63 -4.62 -0.05 -6.20
CA PRO A 63 -4.88 -0.85 -4.99
C PRO A 63 -4.40 -0.21 -3.68
N LEU A 64 -3.67 0.92 -3.72
CA LEU A 64 -3.08 1.51 -2.51
C LEU A 64 -4.13 1.99 -1.50
N ARG A 65 -5.25 2.54 -1.97
CA ARG A 65 -6.42 2.85 -1.12
C ARG A 65 -6.80 1.65 -0.26
N ASP A 66 -6.88 0.47 -0.86
CA ASP A 66 -7.34 -0.74 -0.18
C ASP A 66 -6.29 -1.20 0.83
N TRP A 67 -5.00 -1.15 0.49
CA TRP A 67 -3.91 -1.43 1.43
C TRP A 67 -3.90 -0.48 2.64
N LEU A 68 -4.10 0.82 2.42
CA LEU A 68 -4.19 1.80 3.49
C LEU A 68 -5.41 1.56 4.37
N TRP A 69 -6.55 1.18 3.77
CA TRP A 69 -7.74 0.77 4.50
C TRP A 69 -7.48 -0.48 5.37
N PHE A 70 -6.83 -1.51 4.83
CA PHE A 70 -6.44 -2.71 5.58
C PHE A 70 -5.53 -2.34 6.77
N LYS A 71 -4.53 -1.48 6.53
CA LYS A 71 -3.61 -1.02 7.58
C LYS A 71 -4.31 -0.23 8.69
N LYS A 72 -5.26 0.63 8.31
CA LYS A 72 -6.03 1.46 9.25
C LYS A 72 -6.98 0.64 10.11
N ASN A 73 -7.70 -0.29 9.50
CA ASN A 73 -8.79 -0.99 10.16
C ASN A 73 -8.37 -2.28 10.87
N LYS A 74 -7.12 -2.74 10.68
CA LYS A 74 -6.59 -4.01 11.21
C LYS A 74 -7.70 -5.07 11.24
N PRO A 75 -8.26 -5.45 10.07
CA PRO A 75 -9.46 -6.28 10.07
C PRO A 75 -9.21 -7.48 10.98
N LEU A 76 -10.08 -7.62 11.97
CA LEU A 76 -10.00 -8.63 13.03
C LEU A 76 -10.01 -10.07 12.51
N PHE A 77 -10.13 -10.25 11.19
CA PHE A 77 -10.28 -11.51 10.52
C PHE A 77 -9.36 -11.57 9.30
N THR A 78 -8.27 -12.31 9.44
CA THR A 78 -7.82 -13.26 8.43
C THR A 78 -8.92 -14.32 8.32
N ILE A 79 -9.62 -14.39 7.18
CA ILE A 79 -10.55 -15.50 6.91
C ILE A 79 -9.71 -16.80 6.99
N GLY A 80 -9.86 -17.55 8.09
CA GLY A 80 -9.08 -18.75 8.41
C GLY A 80 -8.47 -18.81 9.82
N ASP A 81 -8.40 -17.71 10.58
CA ASP A 81 -7.79 -17.72 11.94
C ASP A 81 -8.77 -18.05 13.08
N GLU A 82 -10.07 -18.13 12.82
CA GLU A 82 -10.96 -18.85 13.73
C GLU A 82 -10.76 -20.35 13.49
N LEU A 83 -10.06 -21.02 14.42
CA LEU A 83 -10.21 -22.46 14.57
C LEU A 83 -11.73 -22.75 14.55
N PRO A 84 -12.22 -23.64 13.67
CA PRO A 84 -13.65 -23.92 13.60
C PRO A 84 -14.16 -24.31 14.99
N ARG A 85 -15.35 -23.82 15.37
CA ARG A 85 -15.92 -23.87 16.73
C ARG A 85 -15.77 -25.21 17.46
N TYR A 86 -15.66 -26.33 16.75
CA TYR A 86 -15.41 -27.65 17.34
C TYR A 86 -14.00 -27.83 17.97
N ARG A 87 -13.09 -26.85 17.83
CA ARG A 87 -11.75 -26.83 18.44
C ARG A 87 -11.57 -25.77 19.51
N GLN A 88 -12.60 -24.99 19.82
CA GLN A 88 -12.58 -24.04 20.94
C GLN A 88 -13.21 -24.80 22.13
N GLN A 89 -12.36 -25.35 23.00
CA GLN A 89 -12.78 -26.05 24.23
C GLN A 89 -13.41 -25.09 25.24
#